data_AF-A0A2E3LWM1-F1
#
_entry.id   AF-A0A2E3LWM1-F1
#
_cell.length_a   1.000
_cell.length_b   1.000
_cell.length_c   1.000
_cell.angle_alpha   90.00
_cell.angle_beta   90.00
_cell.angle_gamma   90.00
#
_symmetry.space_group_name_H-M   'P 1'
#
loop_
_entity.id
_entity.type
_entity.pdbx_description
1 polymer ?
#
loop_
_entity_poly.entity_id
_entity_poly.type
_entity_poly.pdbx_seq_one_letter_code
_entity_poly.pdbx_strand_id
1 'polypeptide(L)'
;MDTEKNNNLDIPERLYRLHQLMEKEICLQREVLSTLQEEQMCLLENDSAELKLVLAKREPILEQLTQSRDRRIKMIGELAIAVGQSHLCNKLDDESSLGILLDCTGVESIELLLLRDQMLALLDKMKALTIRNNYLLESKITSTKDLIQSLNPKPVHPTYNKYGTQQSHAKKTVMMINQEV
;
A
#
# COMPACT_ATOMS: atom_id res chain seq x y z
N MET A 1 27.31 -16.89 -18.10
CA MET A 1 27.56 -16.53 -19.51
C MET A 1 26.30 -16.87 -20.30
N ASP A 2 25.23 -16.08 -20.18
CA ASP A 2 23.94 -16.34 -20.83
C ASP A 2 23.24 -15.04 -21.28
N THR A 3 24.00 -14.09 -21.85
CA THR A 3 23.46 -12.78 -22.25
C THR A 3 23.26 -12.61 -23.76
N GLU A 4 23.55 -13.61 -24.60
CA GLU A 4 23.57 -13.43 -26.06
C GLU A 4 22.38 -14.05 -26.83
N LYS A 5 21.37 -14.63 -26.17
CA LYS A 5 20.23 -15.27 -26.89
C LYS A 5 18.98 -14.40 -27.10
N ASN A 6 18.90 -13.17 -26.57
CA ASN A 6 17.64 -12.40 -26.57
C ASN A 6 17.45 -11.40 -27.73
N ASN A 7 18.42 -11.26 -28.64
CA ASN A 7 18.35 -10.23 -29.69
C ASN A 7 17.56 -10.63 -30.96
N ASN A 8 17.02 -11.84 -31.04
CA ASN A 8 16.31 -12.35 -32.23
C ASN A 8 14.83 -12.71 -32.01
N LEU A 9 14.20 -12.20 -30.95
CA LEU A 9 12.76 -12.38 -30.75
C LEU A 9 11.99 -11.42 -31.66
N ASP A 10 11.10 -11.99 -32.49
CA ASP A 10 10.13 -11.25 -33.30
C ASP A 10 9.14 -10.46 -32.40
N ILE A 11 8.58 -9.38 -32.93
CA ILE A 11 7.68 -8.47 -32.20
C ILE A 11 6.48 -9.21 -31.58
N PRO A 12 5.77 -10.12 -32.29
CA PRO A 12 4.65 -10.86 -31.72
C PRO A 12 5.02 -11.70 -30.49
N GLU A 13 6.20 -12.32 -30.50
CA GLU A 13 6.69 -13.13 -29.37
C GLU A 13 7.05 -12.24 -28.17
N ARG A 14 7.59 -11.04 -28.39
CA ARG A 14 7.84 -10.06 -27.33
C ARG A 14 6.53 -9.58 -26.69
N LEU A 15 5.51 -9.30 -27.50
CA LEU A 15 4.17 -8.92 -27.04
C LEU A 15 3.52 -10.04 -26.22
N TYR A 16 3.62 -11.29 -26.67
CA TYR A 16 3.11 -12.45 -25.94
C TYR A 16 3.78 -12.62 -24.56
N ARG A 17 5.11 -12.48 -24.49
CA ARG A 17 5.83 -12.54 -23.20
C ARG A 17 5.48 -11.37 -22.28
N LEU A 18 5.30 -10.18 -22.84
CA LEU A 18 4.85 -9.01 -22.08
C LEU A 18 3.45 -9.26 -21.47
N HIS A 19 2.54 -9.85 -22.25
CA HIS A 19 1.21 -10.23 -21.77
C HIS A 19 1.31 -11.17 -20.56
N GLN A 20 2.06 -12.27 -20.68
CA GLN A 20 2.26 -13.22 -19.58
C GLN A 20 2.86 -12.58 -18.32
N LEU A 21 3.81 -11.64 -18.48
CA LEU A 21 4.39 -10.91 -17.36
C LEU A 21 3.35 -10.01 -16.67
N MET A 22 2.52 -9.31 -17.44
CA MET A 22 1.48 -8.44 -16.91
C MET A 22 0.37 -9.23 -16.20
N GLU A 23 -0.06 -10.37 -16.75
CA GLU A 23 -1.00 -11.27 -16.06
C GLU A 23 -0.43 -11.77 -14.74
N LYS A 24 0.84 -12.17 -14.73
CA LYS A 24 1.53 -12.59 -13.51
C LYS A 24 1.57 -11.45 -12.47
N GLU A 25 1.88 -10.23 -12.89
CA GLU A 25 1.86 -9.06 -12.00
C GLU A 25 0.46 -8.82 -11.42
N ILE A 26 -0.60 -8.94 -12.22
CA ILE A 26 -1.98 -8.82 -11.75
C ILE A 26 -2.30 -9.88 -10.68
N CYS A 27 -1.89 -11.14 -10.88
CA CYS A 27 -2.07 -12.19 -9.89
C CYS A 27 -1.35 -11.85 -8.57
N LEU A 28 -0.09 -11.44 -8.64
CA LEU A 28 0.69 -11.02 -7.47
C LEU A 28 0.06 -9.80 -6.77
N GLN A 29 -0.42 -8.81 -7.53
CA GLN A 29 -1.12 -7.64 -6.97
C GLN A 29 -2.42 -8.03 -6.26
N ARG A 30 -3.18 -8.99 -6.80
CA ARG A 30 -4.39 -9.52 -6.14
C ARG A 30 -4.06 -10.25 -4.84
N GLU A 31 -2.96 -11.00 -4.82
CA GLU A 31 -2.48 -11.65 -3.59
C GLU A 31 -2.06 -10.61 -2.53
N VAL A 32 -1.30 -9.58 -2.92
CA VAL A 32 -0.97 -8.47 -2.00
C VAL A 32 -2.24 -7.80 -1.49
N LEU A 33 -3.22 -7.53 -2.37
CA LEU A 33 -4.49 -6.94 -1.97
C LEU A 33 -5.23 -7.82 -0.94
N SER A 34 -5.27 -9.14 -1.13
CA SER A 34 -5.83 -10.08 -0.15
C SER A 34 -5.13 -9.95 1.19
N THR A 35 -3.78 -9.92 1.21
CA THR A 35 -3.04 -9.76 2.48
C THR A 35 -3.29 -8.41 3.14
N LEU A 36 -3.57 -7.34 2.38
CA LEU A 36 -3.93 -6.02 2.95
C LEU A 36 -5.32 -6.04 3.59
N GLN A 37 -6.26 -6.80 3.02
CA GLN A 37 -7.58 -7.02 3.60
C GLN A 37 -7.51 -7.89 4.86
N GLU A 38 -6.71 -8.97 4.83
CA GLU A 38 -6.42 -9.82 5.99
C GLU A 38 -5.81 -8.98 7.13
N GLU A 39 -4.84 -8.12 6.83
CA GLU A 39 -4.25 -7.17 7.80
C GLU A 39 -5.32 -6.26 8.40
N GLN A 40 -6.21 -5.70 7.58
CA GLN A 40 -7.27 -4.83 8.07
C GLN A 40 -8.16 -5.53 9.10
N MET A 41 -8.52 -6.79 8.84
CA MET A 41 -9.32 -7.60 9.76
C MET A 41 -8.57 -7.87 11.07
N CYS A 42 -7.30 -8.27 10.99
CA CYS A 42 -6.45 -8.47 12.18
C CYS A 42 -6.37 -7.20 13.04
N LEU A 43 -6.24 -6.03 12.40
CA LEU A 43 -6.25 -4.75 13.08
C LEU A 43 -7.59 -4.51 13.78
N LEU A 44 -8.73 -4.69 13.10
CA LEU A 44 -10.04 -4.48 13.71
C LEU A 44 -10.29 -5.40 14.91
N GLU A 45 -9.87 -6.67 14.82
CA GLU A 45 -10.03 -7.69 15.87
C GLU A 45 -8.98 -7.59 17.00
N ASN A 46 -7.94 -6.78 16.82
CA ASN A 46 -6.76 -6.70 17.70
C ASN A 46 -5.96 -8.00 17.78
N ASP A 47 -5.98 -8.83 16.74
CA ASP A 47 -5.20 -10.06 16.68
C ASP A 47 -3.76 -9.78 16.22
N SER A 48 -2.90 -9.51 17.20
CA SER A 48 -1.47 -9.25 16.95
C SER A 48 -0.68 -10.49 16.51
N ALA A 49 -1.18 -11.70 16.77
CA ALA A 49 -0.49 -12.94 16.39
C ALA A 49 -0.74 -13.23 14.90
N GLU A 50 -2.00 -13.18 14.48
CA GLU A 50 -2.38 -13.36 13.07
C GLU A 50 -1.80 -12.24 12.20
N LEU A 51 -1.78 -10.99 12.69
CA LEU A 51 -1.16 -9.88 11.98
C LEU A 51 0.31 -10.16 11.61
N LYS A 52 1.08 -10.80 12.49
CA LYS A 52 2.47 -11.17 12.19
C LYS A 52 2.57 -12.22 11.09
N LEU A 53 1.65 -13.19 11.07
CA LEU A 53 1.59 -14.22 10.03
C LEU A 53 1.24 -13.62 8.68
N VAL A 54 0.24 -12.73 8.63
CA VAL A 54 -0.15 -12.01 7.41
C VAL A 54 1.01 -11.19 6.85
N LEU A 55 1.73 -10.46 7.71
CA LEU A 55 2.90 -9.67 7.29
C LEU A 55 4.04 -10.57 6.77
N ALA A 56 4.32 -11.69 7.45
CA ALA A 56 5.35 -12.64 7.01
C ALA A 56 5.00 -13.31 5.67
N LYS A 57 3.71 -13.58 5.42
CA LYS A 57 3.22 -14.10 4.13
C LYS A 57 3.35 -13.07 3.00
N ARG A 58 3.21 -11.78 3.29
CA ARG A 58 3.25 -10.71 2.29
C ARG A 58 4.64 -10.46 1.72
N GLU A 59 5.68 -10.52 2.55
CA GLU A 59 7.06 -10.19 2.16
C GLU A 59 7.54 -10.92 0.88
N PRO A 60 7.45 -12.26 0.76
CA PRO A 60 7.89 -12.96 -0.45
C PRO A 60 7.04 -12.63 -1.69
N ILE A 61 5.79 -12.19 -1.51
CA ILE A 61 4.91 -11.78 -2.62
C ILE A 61 5.38 -10.42 -3.16
N LEU A 62 5.74 -9.49 -2.27
CA LEU A 62 6.29 -8.18 -2.65
C LEU A 62 7.63 -8.31 -3.37
N GLU A 63 8.48 -9.24 -2.93
CA GLU A 63 9.74 -9.54 -3.62
C GLU A 63 9.48 -10.05 -5.03
N GLN A 64 8.57 -11.03 -5.20
CA GLN A 64 8.19 -11.55 -6.51
C GLN A 64 7.57 -10.48 -7.41
N LEU A 65 6.74 -9.59 -6.85
CA LEU A 65 6.13 -8.50 -7.58
C LEU A 65 7.18 -7.51 -8.10
N THR A 66 8.18 -7.19 -7.27
CA THR A 66 9.30 -6.31 -7.65
C THR A 66 10.10 -6.94 -8.80
N GLN A 67 10.48 -8.21 -8.67
CA GLN A 67 11.19 -8.93 -9.72
C GLN A 67 10.38 -9.02 -11.02
N SER A 68 9.06 -9.22 -10.93
CA SER A 68 8.19 -9.26 -12.11
C SER A 68 8.13 -7.89 -12.80
N ARG A 69 7.98 -6.81 -12.01
CA ARG A 69 7.98 -5.44 -12.50
C ARG A 69 9.27 -5.09 -13.25
N ASP A 70 10.42 -5.46 -12.71
CA ASP A 70 11.71 -5.21 -13.36
C ASP A 70 11.81 -5.94 -14.72
N ARG A 71 11.32 -7.19 -14.78
CA ARG A 71 11.26 -7.96 -16.04
C ARG A 71 10.33 -7.32 -17.05
N ARG A 72 9.16 -6.83 -16.63
CA ARG A 72 8.22 -6.10 -17.49
C ARG A 72 8.84 -4.82 -18.02
N ILE A 73 9.43 -3.99 -17.17
CA ILE A 73 10.12 -2.76 -17.57
C ILE A 73 11.20 -3.07 -18.61
N LYS A 74 12.02 -4.09 -18.35
CA LYS A 74 13.03 -4.54 -19.32
C LYS A 74 12.42 -4.97 -20.65
N MET A 75 11.35 -5.76 -20.63
CA MET A 75 10.67 -6.22 -21.85
C MET A 75 10.08 -5.06 -22.66
N ILE A 76 9.45 -4.07 -22.00
CA ILE A 76 8.93 -2.89 -22.69
C ILE A 76 10.09 -2.08 -23.28
N GLY A 77 11.21 -1.95 -22.58
CA GLY A 77 12.43 -1.31 -23.11
C GLY A 77 12.99 -2.04 -24.34
N GLU A 78 13.05 -3.38 -24.32
CA GLU A 78 13.46 -4.17 -25.48
C GLU A 78 12.49 -4.02 -26.66
N LEU A 79 11.18 -3.98 -26.40
CA LEU A 79 10.16 -3.74 -27.42
C LEU A 79 10.29 -2.34 -28.03
N ALA A 80 10.52 -1.31 -27.21
CA ALA A 80 10.76 0.06 -27.66
C ALA A 80 11.97 0.18 -28.58
N ILE A 81 13.06 -0.54 -28.29
CA ILE A 81 14.22 -0.60 -29.19
C ILE A 81 13.84 -1.29 -30.52
N ALA A 82 13.11 -2.41 -30.47
CA ALA A 82 12.74 -3.18 -31.65
C ALA A 82 11.86 -2.42 -32.64
N VAL A 83 10.98 -1.54 -32.16
CA VAL A 83 10.11 -0.70 -33.01
C VAL A 83 10.71 0.67 -33.36
N GLY A 84 11.99 0.92 -33.00
CA GLY A 84 12.66 2.20 -33.30
C GLY A 84 12.26 3.37 -32.39
N GLN A 85 11.59 3.10 -31.27
CA GLN A 85 11.11 4.08 -30.28
C GLN A 85 11.99 4.13 -29.02
N SER A 86 13.32 4.04 -29.18
CA SER A 86 14.28 3.96 -28.06
C SER A 86 14.22 5.15 -27.08
N HIS A 87 13.68 6.29 -27.50
CA HIS A 87 13.47 7.45 -26.64
C HIS A 87 12.39 7.23 -25.57
N LEU A 88 11.49 6.26 -25.76
CA LEU A 88 10.46 5.88 -24.79
C LEU A 88 11.01 5.00 -23.65
N CYS A 89 12.21 4.45 -23.79
CA CYS A 89 12.85 3.62 -22.76
C CYS A 89 13.06 4.34 -21.42
N ASN A 90 13.11 5.67 -21.42
CA ASN A 90 13.30 6.47 -20.20
C ASN A 90 11.96 6.95 -19.59
N LYS A 91 10.82 6.65 -20.22
CA LYS A 91 9.47 7.08 -19.79
C LYS A 91 8.52 5.89 -19.58
N LEU A 92 9.09 4.71 -19.30
CA LEU A 92 8.35 3.44 -19.23
C LEU A 92 7.30 3.36 -18.10
N ASP A 93 7.39 4.24 -17.10
CA ASP A 93 6.39 4.37 -16.03
C ASP A 93 5.25 5.35 -16.39
N ASP A 94 5.36 6.10 -17.50
CA ASP A 94 4.31 7.03 -17.91
C ASP A 94 3.16 6.29 -18.61
N GLU A 95 1.94 6.65 -18.22
CA GLU A 95 0.68 6.05 -18.64
C GLU A 95 0.48 6.03 -20.16
N SER A 96 1.03 7.03 -20.84
CA SER A 96 0.92 7.21 -22.28
C SER A 96 1.91 6.35 -23.09
N SER A 97 3.02 5.93 -22.49
CA SER A 97 4.16 5.35 -23.21
C SER A 97 3.88 3.95 -23.76
N LEU A 98 3.08 3.14 -23.06
CA LEU A 98 2.72 1.80 -23.56
C LEU A 98 1.74 1.89 -24.75
N GLY A 99 0.78 2.83 -24.73
CA GLY A 99 -0.15 3.03 -25.85
C GLY A 99 0.59 3.42 -27.12
N ILE A 100 1.45 4.45 -27.04
CA ILE A 100 2.28 4.90 -28.16
C ILE A 100 3.16 3.76 -28.70
N LEU A 101 3.70 2.93 -27.80
CA LEU A 101 4.54 1.80 -28.18
C LEU A 101 3.76 0.73 -28.95
N LEU A 102 2.56 0.39 -28.48
CA LEU A 102 1.70 -0.60 -29.13
C LEU A 102 1.20 -0.11 -30.49
N ASP A 103 0.87 1.17 -30.64
CA ASP A 103 0.48 1.76 -31.93
C ASP A 103 1.58 1.60 -32.99
N CYS A 104 2.86 1.66 -32.57
CA CYS A 104 4.01 1.47 -33.46
C CYS A 104 4.24 0.02 -33.89
N THR A 105 3.66 -0.97 -33.19
CA THR A 105 3.81 -2.39 -33.53
C THR A 105 2.91 -2.83 -34.68
N GLY A 106 1.88 -2.03 -35.03
CA GLY A 106 0.88 -2.40 -36.04
C GLY A 106 -0.01 -3.58 -35.63
N VAL A 107 0.10 -4.06 -34.40
CA VAL A 107 -0.72 -5.13 -33.82
C VAL A 107 -1.68 -4.49 -32.82
N GLU A 108 -2.98 -4.62 -33.06
CA GLU A 108 -4.00 -4.24 -32.06
C GLU A 108 -3.81 -5.08 -30.80
N SER A 109 -3.21 -4.50 -29.76
CA SER A 109 -2.97 -5.17 -28.49
C SER A 109 -3.87 -4.57 -27.40
N ILE A 110 -5.17 -4.54 -27.67
CA ILE A 110 -6.20 -4.08 -26.72
C ILE A 110 -6.07 -4.82 -25.38
N GLU A 111 -5.74 -6.11 -25.42
CA GLU A 111 -5.53 -6.93 -24.23
C GLU A 111 -4.42 -6.39 -23.31
N LEU A 112 -3.27 -5.96 -23.86
CA LEU A 112 -2.18 -5.38 -23.07
C LEU A 112 -2.59 -4.05 -22.41
N LEU A 113 -3.38 -3.23 -23.11
CA LEU A 113 -3.93 -1.99 -22.55
C LEU A 113 -4.92 -2.30 -21.42
N LEU A 114 -5.80 -3.29 -21.60
CA LEU A 114 -6.72 -3.75 -20.55
C LEU A 114 -5.97 -4.29 -19.32
N LEU A 115 -4.91 -5.07 -19.52
CA LEU A 115 -4.07 -5.55 -18.43
C LEU A 115 -3.41 -4.39 -17.68
N ARG A 116 -2.91 -3.38 -18.39
CA ARG A 116 -2.36 -2.15 -17.78
C ARG A 116 -3.41 -1.47 -16.90
N ASP A 117 -4.60 -1.25 -17.43
CA ASP A 117 -5.67 -0.56 -16.71
C ASP A 117 -6.10 -1.36 -15.46
N GLN A 118 -6.15 -2.68 -15.55
CA GLN A 118 -6.39 -3.56 -14.39
C GLN A 118 -5.29 -3.42 -13.33
N MET A 119 -4.01 -3.37 -13.72
CA MET A 119 -2.90 -3.18 -12.79
C MET A 119 -2.98 -1.83 -12.07
N LEU A 120 -3.31 -0.76 -12.80
CA LEU A 120 -3.49 0.58 -12.22
C LEU A 120 -4.64 0.61 -11.22
N ALA A 121 -5.79 0.02 -11.58
CA ALA A 121 -6.94 -0.07 -10.69
C ALA A 121 -6.62 -0.88 -9.40
N LEU A 122 -5.82 -1.94 -9.51
CA LEU A 122 -5.35 -2.70 -8.35
C LEU A 122 -4.39 -1.89 -7.47
N LEU A 123 -3.43 -1.18 -8.08
CA LEU A 123 -2.52 -0.30 -7.35
C LEU A 123 -3.27 0.77 -6.54
N ASP A 124 -4.28 1.40 -7.12
CA ASP A 124 -5.06 2.42 -6.41
C ASP A 124 -5.89 1.83 -5.27
N LYS A 125 -6.45 0.63 -5.45
CA LYS A 125 -7.12 -0.10 -4.36
C LYS A 125 -6.15 -0.44 -3.22
N MET A 126 -4.95 -0.92 -3.55
CA MET A 126 -3.92 -1.22 -2.54
C MET A 126 -3.51 0.05 -1.78
N LYS A 127 -3.23 1.16 -2.48
CA LYS A 127 -2.93 2.45 -1.83
C LYS A 127 -4.03 2.87 -0.86
N ALA A 128 -5.29 2.79 -1.29
CA ALA A 128 -6.43 3.16 -0.45
C ALA A 128 -6.54 2.28 0.81
N LEU A 129 -6.34 0.97 0.69
CA LEU A 129 -6.34 0.07 1.84
C LEU A 129 -5.15 0.32 2.77
N THR A 130 -3.94 0.51 2.24
CA THR A 130 -2.75 0.83 3.04
C THR A 130 -2.95 2.10 3.86
N ILE A 131 -3.51 3.16 3.26
CA ILE A 131 -3.83 4.40 3.97
C ILE A 131 -4.81 4.14 5.13
N ARG A 132 -5.86 3.33 4.89
CA ARG A 132 -6.83 2.97 5.93
C ARG A 132 -6.20 2.14 7.05
N ASN A 133 -5.37 1.16 6.73
CA ASN A 133 -4.68 0.31 7.71
C ASN A 133 -3.73 1.15 8.57
N ASN A 134 -2.98 2.07 7.96
CA ASN A 134 -2.12 3.01 8.67
C ASN A 134 -2.91 3.90 9.64
N TYR A 135 -4.05 4.43 9.19
CA TYR A 135 -4.94 5.22 10.06
C TYR A 135 -5.43 4.41 11.28
N LEU A 136 -5.83 3.14 11.08
CA LEU A 136 -6.23 2.25 12.16
C LEU A 136 -5.09 1.98 13.15
N LEU A 137 -3.88 1.75 12.65
CA LEU A 137 -2.67 1.57 13.46
C LEU A 137 -2.38 2.83 14.29
N GLU A 138 -2.36 4.00 13.67
CA GLU A 138 -2.12 5.28 14.36
C GLU A 138 -3.16 5.55 15.45
N SER A 139 -4.43 5.27 15.16
CA SER A 139 -5.53 5.39 16.13
C SER A 139 -5.29 4.50 17.36
N LYS A 140 -4.97 3.21 17.15
CA LYS A 140 -4.69 2.26 18.24
C LYS A 140 -3.46 2.65 19.05
N ILE A 141 -2.40 3.11 18.39
CA ILE A 141 -1.19 3.61 19.07
C ILE A 141 -1.55 4.80 19.95
N THR A 142 -2.37 5.72 19.46
CA THR A 142 -2.82 6.89 20.21
C THR A 142 -3.63 6.48 21.44
N SER A 143 -4.63 5.61 21.28
CA SER A 143 -5.42 5.10 22.42
C SER A 143 -4.56 4.37 23.46
N THR A 144 -3.56 3.62 23.01
CA THR A 144 -2.62 2.93 23.91
C THR A 144 -1.76 3.93 24.68
N LYS A 145 -1.28 4.99 24.02
CA LYS A 145 -0.53 6.08 24.68
C LYS A 145 -1.39 6.79 25.72
N ASP A 146 -2.64 7.10 25.41
CA ASP A 146 -3.56 7.77 26.33
C ASP A 146 -3.86 6.89 27.55
N LEU A 147 -4.05 5.59 27.34
CA LEU A 147 -4.20 4.62 28.42
C LEU A 147 -2.97 4.61 29.33
N ILE A 148 -1.76 4.48 28.77
CA ILE A 148 -0.51 4.50 29.55
C ILE A 148 -0.38 5.81 30.33
N GLN A 149 -0.69 6.96 29.73
CA GLN A 149 -0.67 8.26 30.41
C GLN A 149 -1.69 8.33 31.55
N SER A 150 -2.87 7.73 31.40
CA SER A 150 -3.90 7.68 32.45
C SER A 150 -3.53 6.77 33.62
N LEU A 151 -2.78 5.69 33.35
CA LEU A 151 -2.31 4.72 34.34
C LEU A 151 -1.02 5.18 35.03
N ASN A 152 -0.25 6.08 34.41
CA ASN A 152 0.91 6.67 35.05
C ASN A 152 0.47 7.38 36.35
N PRO A 153 1.18 7.17 37.47
CA PRO A 153 0.84 7.84 38.71
C PRO A 153 0.88 9.35 38.46
N LYS A 154 -0.28 10.00 38.59
CA LYS A 154 -0.34 11.47 38.57
C LYS A 154 0.63 11.96 39.64
N PRO A 155 1.51 12.93 39.35
CA PRO A 155 2.40 13.47 40.37
C PRO A 155 1.54 13.92 41.55
N VAL A 156 1.69 13.22 42.67
CA VAL A 156 1.07 13.57 43.93
C VAL A 156 1.84 14.78 44.45
N HIS A 157 1.55 15.93 43.88
CA HIS A 157 1.83 17.20 44.54
C HIS A 157 0.59 17.58 45.32
N PRO A 158 0.52 17.29 46.64
CA PRO A 158 -0.23 18.16 47.50
C PRO A 158 0.59 19.45 47.52
N THR A 159 0.11 20.50 46.84
CA THR A 159 0.55 21.85 47.15
C THR A 159 0.06 22.18 48.55
N TYR A 160 0.76 21.65 49.56
CA TYR A 160 0.76 22.28 50.87
C TYR A 160 1.52 23.60 50.69
N ASN A 161 0.77 24.69 50.71
CA ASN A 161 1.31 25.97 51.12
C ASN A 161 2.02 25.79 52.49
N LYS A 162 2.99 26.66 52.82
CA LYS A 162 3.77 26.63 54.09
C LYS A 162 2.91 26.70 55.37
N TYR A 163 1.58 26.65 55.26
CA TYR A 163 0.58 26.77 56.32
C TYR A 163 -0.39 25.57 56.40
N GLY A 164 -0.14 24.46 55.69
CA GLY A 164 -0.87 23.22 55.94
C GLY A 164 -2.35 23.21 55.52
N THR A 165 -2.81 24.12 54.65
CA THR A 165 -4.22 24.15 54.21
C THR A 165 -4.36 23.70 52.75
N GLN A 166 -5.19 22.67 52.53
CA GLN A 166 -5.54 22.20 51.20
C GLN A 166 -6.29 23.30 50.43
N GLN A 167 -5.70 23.81 49.34
CA GLN A 167 -6.47 24.56 48.33
C GLN A 167 -7.27 23.56 47.49
N SER A 168 -8.51 23.31 47.91
CA SER A 168 -9.52 22.71 47.06
C SER A 168 -9.81 23.66 45.89
N HIS A 169 -9.27 23.39 44.70
CA HIS A 169 -9.83 23.90 43.45
C HIS A 169 -11.16 23.18 43.18
N ALA A 170 -12.19 23.53 43.95
CA ALA A 170 -13.55 23.21 43.61
C ALA A 170 -13.92 24.00 42.36
N LYS A 171 -13.87 23.36 41.19
CA LYS A 171 -14.70 23.79 40.06
C LYS A 171 -16.14 23.75 40.56
N LYS A 172 -16.77 24.92 40.74
CA LYS A 172 -18.21 25.05 40.95
C LYS A 172 -18.93 24.47 39.74
N THR A 173 -19.27 23.19 39.79
CA THR A 173 -20.34 22.62 38.98
C THR A 173 -21.65 23.08 39.62
N VAL A 174 -22.28 24.10 39.06
CA VAL A 174 -23.66 24.46 39.39
C VAL A 174 -24.55 23.42 38.71
N MET A 175 -25.05 22.45 39.46
CA MET A 175 -26.14 21.58 39.04
C MET A 175 -27.48 22.14 39.53
N MET A 176 -28.43 22.23 38.60
CA MET A 176 -29.82 22.60 38.82
C MET A 176 -30.52 21.62 39.78
N ILE A 177 -31.39 22.15 40.64
CA ILE A 177 -32.45 21.36 41.28
C ILE A 177 -33.78 21.96 40.83
N ASN A 178 -34.55 21.14 40.12
CA ASN A 178 -35.98 21.33 39.87
C ASN A 178 -36.73 21.36 41.20
N GLN A 179 -37.63 22.33 41.37
CA GLN A 179 -38.80 22.15 42.22
C GLN A 179 -40.04 22.48 41.38
N GLU A 180 -40.74 21.41 41.00
CA GLU A 180 -42.19 21.44 40.75
C GLU A 180 -42.87 21.63 42.12
N VAL A 181 -43.67 22.69 42.27
CA VAL A 181 -45.12 22.69 42.57
C VAL A 181 -45.69 24.04 42.13
#